data_AF-A0A098LK33-F1
#
_entry.id   AF-A0A098LK33-F1
#
_cell.length_a   1.000
_cell.length_b   1.000
_cell.length_c   1.000
_cell.angle_alpha   90.00
_cell.angle_beta   90.00
_cell.angle_gamma   90.00
#
_symmetry.space_group_name_H-M   'P 1'
#
loop_
_entity.id
_entity.type
_entity.pdbx_description
1 polymer ?
#
loop_
_entity_poly.entity_id
_entity_poly.type
_entity_poly.pdbx_seq_one_letter_code
_entity_poly.pdbx_strand_id
1 'polypeptide(L)'
;MPDNKWDEDKELIFDFEVPDHRQMYNVLYNVRYSVDYPFYNLYVKYNLLDSAGRELNQKLQGMDLMDSKTGKPFGKGVGGVYDFRVLALPSYVFPYSGKYKLKVRQYMRQNPLPQIYSFGLRVEKAGA
;
A
#
# COMPACT_ATOMS: atom_id res chain seq x y z
N MET A 1 9.07 8.25 6.30
CA MET A 1 10.05 7.19 6.59
C MET A 1 11.31 7.85 7.15
N PRO A 2 12.08 7.22 8.05
CA PRO A 2 13.39 7.74 8.44
C PRO A 2 14.29 7.88 7.22
N ASP A 3 14.97 9.01 7.08
CA ASP A 3 15.93 9.33 5.99
C ASP A 3 15.41 9.07 4.56
N ASN A 4 14.08 9.09 4.36
CA ASN A 4 13.43 8.76 3.09
C ASN A 4 13.77 7.35 2.56
N LYS A 5 14.05 6.40 3.45
CA LYS A 5 14.28 5.00 3.09
C LYS A 5 13.34 4.05 3.83
N TRP A 6 12.89 3.02 3.15
CA TRP A 6 12.05 1.97 3.72
C TRP A 6 12.86 0.68 3.89
N ASP A 7 13.19 0.37 5.14
CA ASP A 7 13.85 -0.88 5.50
C ASP A 7 12.89 -2.09 5.33
N GLU A 8 13.39 -3.23 4.85
CA GLU A 8 12.63 -4.47 4.75
C GLU A 8 12.10 -4.93 6.11
N ASP A 9 12.90 -4.76 7.16
CA ASP A 9 12.54 -5.17 8.52
C ASP A 9 11.50 -4.24 9.15
N LYS A 10 11.23 -3.10 8.51
CA LYS A 10 10.21 -2.15 8.96
C LYS A 10 8.84 -2.49 8.36
N GLU A 11 8.16 -3.41 9.03
CA GLU A 11 6.75 -3.70 8.80
C GLU A 11 5.88 -2.48 9.19
N LEU A 12 5.06 -2.02 8.24
CA LEU A 12 4.03 -1.02 8.49
C LEU A 12 2.76 -1.72 8.94
N ILE A 13 2.12 -1.20 9.98
CA ILE A 13 0.90 -1.77 10.57
C ILE A 13 -0.20 -0.72 10.46
N PHE A 14 -1.32 -1.11 9.86
CA PHE A 14 -2.51 -0.27 9.71
C PHE A 14 -3.70 -0.96 10.35
N ASP A 15 -4.24 -0.35 11.41
CA ASP A 15 -5.51 -0.77 12.01
C ASP A 15 -6.67 0.02 11.39
N PHE A 16 -7.75 -0.67 11.02
CA PHE A 16 -8.94 -0.06 10.44
C PHE A 16 -10.20 -0.83 10.83
N GLU A 17 -11.37 -0.20 10.62
CA GLU A 17 -12.66 -0.77 10.98
C GLU A 17 -13.58 -0.89 9.76
N VAL A 18 -14.28 -2.00 9.68
CA VAL A 18 -15.29 -2.30 8.67
C VAL A 18 -16.65 -2.33 9.38
N PRO A 19 -17.48 -1.28 9.24
CA PRO A 19 -18.73 -1.18 10.00
C PRO A 19 -19.82 -2.14 9.48
N ASP A 20 -19.87 -2.38 8.17
CA ASP A 20 -20.86 -3.25 7.54
C ASP A 20 -20.18 -4.20 6.54
N HIS A 21 -20.06 -5.47 6.91
CA HIS A 21 -19.47 -6.53 6.08
C HIS A 21 -20.33 -6.99 4.90
N ARG A 22 -21.59 -6.54 4.82
CA ARG A 22 -22.44 -6.79 3.66
C ARG A 22 -22.07 -5.89 2.48
N GLN A 23 -21.29 -4.84 2.73
CA GLN A 23 -20.75 -3.96 1.69
C GLN A 23 -19.40 -4.47 1.19
N MET A 24 -19.12 -4.17 -0.07
CA MET A 24 -17.78 -4.31 -0.63
C MET A 24 -16.95 -3.06 -0.31
N TYR A 25 -15.64 -3.24 -0.12
CA TYR A 25 -14.72 -2.14 0.17
C TYR A 25 -13.52 -2.16 -0.77
N ASN A 26 -13.08 -0.98 -1.17
CA ASN A 26 -11.79 -0.78 -1.80
C ASN A 26 -10.75 -0.51 -0.71
N VAL A 27 -9.68 -1.30 -0.72
CA VAL A 27 -8.47 -1.02 0.05
C VAL A 27 -7.44 -0.41 -0.89
N LEU A 28 -6.97 0.79 -0.59
CA LEU A 28 -6.02 1.54 -1.40
C LEU A 28 -4.73 1.81 -0.63
N TYR A 29 -3.62 1.70 -1.32
CA TYR A 29 -2.34 2.23 -0.85
C TYR A 29 -2.17 3.67 -1.30
N ASN A 30 -1.64 4.50 -0.41
CA ASN A 30 -1.19 5.85 -0.71
C ASN A 30 0.34 5.84 -0.63
N VAL A 31 1.02 5.91 -1.78
CA VAL A 31 2.48 5.89 -1.85
C VAL A 31 2.97 7.29 -2.18
N ARG A 32 3.87 7.83 -1.35
CA ARG A 32 4.58 9.08 -1.62
C ARG A 32 6.04 8.79 -1.93
N TYR A 33 6.51 9.22 -3.09
CA TYR A 33 7.85 8.89 -3.59
C TYR A 33 8.45 10.05 -4.39
N SER A 34 9.78 10.08 -4.49
CA SER A 34 10.51 11.01 -5.36
C SER A 34 10.60 10.45 -6.79
N VAL A 35 10.71 11.34 -7.77
CA VAL A 35 11.13 11.00 -9.14
C VAL A 35 12.53 10.35 -9.17
N ASP A 36 13.34 10.59 -8.14
CA ASP A 36 14.67 9.95 -7.98
C ASP A 36 14.57 8.49 -7.53
N TYR A 37 13.36 7.95 -7.31
CA TYR A 37 13.17 6.54 -7.00
C TYR A 37 13.70 5.67 -8.15
N PRO A 38 14.64 4.73 -7.89
CA PRO A 38 15.44 4.11 -8.93
C PRO A 38 14.71 3.04 -9.75
N PHE A 39 13.44 2.76 -9.43
CA PHE A 39 12.65 1.73 -10.10
C PHE A 39 11.35 2.32 -10.63
N TYR A 40 10.83 1.78 -11.73
CA TYR A 40 9.48 2.15 -12.17
C TYR A 40 8.40 1.43 -11.36
N ASN A 41 8.73 0.35 -10.66
CA ASN A 41 7.79 -0.48 -9.91
C ASN A 41 8.13 -0.58 -8.42
N LEU A 42 7.15 -1.03 -7.65
CA LEU A 42 7.24 -1.28 -6.22
C LEU A 42 6.53 -2.60 -5.93
N TYR A 43 7.22 -3.49 -5.21
CA TYR A 43 6.66 -4.73 -4.69
C TYR A 43 6.53 -4.65 -3.18
N VAL A 44 5.36 -5.04 -2.69
CA VAL A 44 5.06 -5.14 -1.25
C VAL A 44 4.43 -6.49 -0.96
N LYS A 45 4.72 -7.05 0.20
CA LYS A 45 3.98 -8.19 0.74
C LYS A 45 3.06 -7.67 1.84
N TYR A 46 1.77 -7.94 1.72
CA TYR A 46 0.82 -7.64 2.79
C TYR A 46 0.34 -8.90 3.50
N ASN A 47 -0.05 -8.75 4.76
CA ASN A 47 -0.79 -9.74 5.53
C ASN A 47 -2.02 -9.06 6.17
N LEU A 48 -3.22 -9.52 5.80
CA LEU A 48 -4.49 -9.07 6.34
C LEU A 48 -4.92 -10.01 7.47
N LEU A 49 -5.02 -9.44 8.65
CA LEU A 49 -5.38 -10.10 9.88
C LEU A 49 -6.73 -9.61 10.37
N ASP A 50 -7.46 -10.49 11.01
CA ASP A 50 -8.70 -10.17 11.68
C ASP A 50 -8.50 -9.70 13.13
N SER A 51 -9.59 -9.42 13.84
CA SER A 51 -9.54 -8.92 15.23
C SER A 51 -8.96 -9.91 16.23
N ALA A 52 -8.96 -11.22 15.91
CA ALA A 52 -8.35 -12.27 16.71
C ALA A 52 -6.87 -12.53 16.29
N GLY A 53 -6.36 -11.81 15.29
CA GLY A 53 -5.02 -12.01 14.75
C GLY A 53 -4.91 -13.21 13.81
N ARG A 54 -6.04 -13.77 13.34
CA ARG A 54 -6.02 -14.82 12.32
C ARG A 54 -5.76 -14.21 10.96
N GLU A 55 -4.85 -14.84 10.21
CA GLU A 55 -4.57 -14.50 8.81
C GLU A 55 -5.78 -14.83 7.93
N LEU A 56 -6.31 -13.79 7.28
CA LEU A 56 -7.39 -13.91 6.29
C LEU A 56 -6.84 -13.97 4.87
N ASN A 57 -5.77 -13.20 4.59
CA ASN A 57 -5.18 -13.13 3.27
C ASN A 57 -3.74 -12.62 3.34
N GLN A 58 -2.84 -13.22 2.56
CA GLN A 58 -1.46 -12.77 2.43
C GLN A 58 -1.04 -12.88 0.97
N LYS A 59 -0.50 -11.80 0.40
CA LYS A 59 -0.09 -11.80 -1.01
C LYS A 59 1.04 -10.80 -1.30
N LEU A 60 1.88 -11.17 -2.26
CA LEU A 60 2.83 -10.26 -2.91
C LEU A 60 2.08 -9.43 -3.97
N GLN A 61 2.18 -8.12 -3.88
CA GLN A 61 1.58 -7.18 -4.82
C GLN A 61 2.66 -6.31 -5.46
N GLY A 62 2.67 -6.28 -6.80
CA GLY A 62 3.45 -5.34 -7.58
C GLY A 62 2.56 -4.19 -8.04
N MET A 63 3.11 -2.99 -8.03
CA MET A 63 2.49 -1.78 -8.58
C MET A 63 3.53 -0.95 -9.32
N ASP A 64 3.14 -0.39 -10.46
CA ASP A 64 4.01 0.54 -11.18
C ASP A 64 3.81 1.93 -10.58
N LEU A 65 4.90 2.58 -10.16
CA LEU A 65 4.93 3.98 -9.73
C LEU A 65 5.28 4.91 -10.89
N MET A 66 5.93 4.40 -11.93
CA MET A 66 6.26 5.15 -13.13
C MET A 66 5.97 4.32 -14.36
N ASP A 67 5.75 4.99 -15.48
CA ASP A 67 5.69 4.35 -16.79
C ASP A 67 7.04 3.70 -17.12
N SER A 68 7.03 2.40 -17.43
CA SER A 68 8.25 1.60 -17.60
C SER A 68 9.10 1.98 -18.81
N LYS A 69 8.57 2.76 -19.76
CA LYS A 69 9.28 3.18 -20.98
C LYS A 69 9.76 4.62 -20.89
N THR A 70 8.91 5.50 -20.38
CA THR A 70 9.13 6.96 -20.37
C THR A 70 9.68 7.46 -19.03
N GLY A 71 9.59 6.65 -17.97
CA GLY A 71 9.92 7.08 -16.61
C GLY A 71 8.95 8.12 -16.04
N LYS A 72 7.82 8.39 -16.72
CA LYS A 72 6.85 9.37 -16.26
C LYS A 72 6.21 8.88 -14.96
N PRO A 73 6.32 9.62 -13.85
CA PRO A 73 5.72 9.23 -12.58
C PRO A 73 4.20 9.30 -12.63
N PHE A 74 3.55 8.35 -11.96
CA PHE A 74 2.10 8.34 -11.74
C PHE A 74 1.68 9.15 -10.51
N GLY A 75 0.38 9.41 -10.38
CA GLY A 75 -0.15 10.22 -9.29
C GLY A 75 -0.02 11.72 -9.52
N LYS A 76 -0.09 12.49 -8.43
CA LYS A 76 -0.06 13.96 -8.45
C LYS A 76 1.13 14.43 -7.64
N GLY A 77 1.86 15.41 -8.14
CA GLY A 77 3.10 15.85 -7.51
C GLY A 77 3.54 17.23 -7.94
N VAL A 78 4.38 17.84 -7.11
CA VAL A 78 5.06 19.13 -7.37
C VAL A 78 6.50 19.00 -6.88
N GLY A 79 7.45 19.61 -7.59
CA GLY A 79 8.86 19.62 -7.17
C GLY A 79 9.51 18.23 -7.13
N GLY A 80 9.11 17.32 -8.02
CA GLY A 80 9.69 15.98 -8.12
C GLY A 80 9.17 14.95 -7.12
N VAL A 81 8.22 15.31 -6.25
CA VAL A 81 7.60 14.39 -5.28
C VAL A 81 6.16 14.12 -5.67
N TYR A 82 5.75 12.85 -5.66
CA TYR A 82 4.46 12.38 -6.13
C TYR A 82 3.73 11.58 -5.07
N ASP A 83 2.42 11.85 -4.94
CA ASP A 83 1.47 11.08 -4.17
C ASP A 83 0.60 10.26 -5.13
N PHE A 84 0.67 8.93 -5.03
CA PHE A 84 -0.03 8.00 -5.90
C PHE A 84 -0.94 7.06 -5.10
N ARG A 85 -2.17 6.89 -5.60
CA ARG A 85 -3.17 5.98 -5.03
C ARG A 85 -3.25 4.71 -5.86
N VAL A 86 -3.00 3.57 -5.23
CA VAL A 86 -3.01 2.25 -5.86
C VAL A 86 -4.15 1.44 -5.26
N LEU A 87 -5.01 0.88 -6.10
CA LEU A 87 -6.07 -0.03 -5.65
C LEU A 87 -5.46 -1.39 -5.30
N ALA A 88 -5.37 -1.68 -4.00
CA ALA A 88 -4.71 -2.87 -3.47
C ALA A 88 -5.66 -4.07 -3.41
N LEU A 89 -6.86 -3.89 -2.86
CA LEU A 89 -7.92 -4.90 -2.84
C LEU A 89 -9.20 -4.28 -3.42
N PRO A 90 -9.54 -4.58 -4.69
CA PRO A 90 -10.77 -4.09 -5.30
C PRO A 90 -11.99 -4.83 -4.75
N SER A 91 -13.03 -4.09 -4.37
CA SER A 91 -14.34 -4.64 -3.97
C SER A 91 -14.28 -5.84 -3.01
N TYR A 92 -13.38 -5.76 -2.03
CA TYR A 92 -13.15 -6.83 -1.06
C TYR A 92 -14.35 -6.95 -0.10
N VAL A 93 -14.83 -8.17 0.09
CA VAL A 93 -15.87 -8.51 1.07
C VAL A 93 -15.20 -9.04 2.33
N PHE A 94 -15.31 -8.27 3.41
CA PHE A 94 -14.82 -8.71 4.71
C PHE A 94 -15.77 -9.76 5.30
N PRO A 95 -15.26 -10.77 6.01
CA PRO A 95 -16.09 -11.86 6.52
C PRO A 95 -17.06 -11.44 7.63
N TYR A 96 -16.79 -10.33 8.32
CA TYR A 96 -17.61 -9.82 9.42
C TYR A 96 -17.36 -8.33 9.68
N SER A 97 -18.27 -7.66 10.38
CA SER A 97 -18.07 -6.27 10.79
C SER A 97 -17.10 -6.23 11.97
N GLY A 98 -16.17 -5.29 11.98
CA GLY A 98 -15.22 -5.12 13.08
C GLY A 98 -13.86 -4.61 12.67
N LYS A 99 -12.89 -4.82 13.56
CA LYS A 99 -11.51 -4.34 13.41
C LYS A 99 -10.67 -5.32 12.60
N TYR A 100 -9.80 -4.75 11.78
CA TYR A 100 -8.84 -5.46 10.95
C TYR A 100 -7.48 -4.80 11.05
N LYS A 101 -6.45 -5.59 10.73
CA LYS A 101 -5.07 -5.13 10.70
C LYS A 101 -4.44 -5.54 9.39
N LEU A 102 -3.92 -4.57 8.65
CA LEU A 102 -3.10 -4.81 7.48
C LEU A 102 -1.64 -4.53 7.81
N LYS A 103 -0.83 -5.57 7.72
CA LYS A 103 0.62 -5.49 7.80
C LYS A 103 1.18 -5.40 6.40
N VAL A 104 2.10 -4.48 6.14
CA VAL A 104 2.72 -4.29 4.84
C VAL A 104 4.22 -4.12 5.01
N ARG A 105 5.00 -4.88 4.24
CA ARG A 105 6.45 -4.71 4.14
C ARG A 105 6.86 -4.57 2.68
N GLN A 106 7.91 -3.81 2.42
CA GLN A 106 8.52 -3.76 1.10
C GLN A 106 9.14 -5.13 0.76
N TYR A 107 9.14 -5.49 -0.52
CA TYR A 107 9.68 -6.77 -1.01
C TYR A 107 10.51 -6.55 -2.29
N MET A 108 11.33 -5.50 -2.26
CA MET A 108 12.30 -5.14 -3.29
C MET A 108 13.67 -5.73 -2.97
N ARG A 109 14.48 -5.98 -4.00
CA ARG A 109 15.85 -6.50 -3.80
C ARG A 109 16.79 -5.49 -3.13
N GLN A 110 16.51 -4.19 -3.26
CA GLN A 110 17.31 -3.14 -2.65
C GLN A 110 16.77 -2.83 -1.25
N ASN A 111 17.63 -3.01 -0.24
CA ASN A 111 17.34 -2.69 1.16
C ASN A 111 18.48 -1.84 1.76
N PRO A 112 18.20 -0.69 2.42
CA PRO A 112 16.89 -0.03 2.52
C PRO A 112 16.45 0.59 1.19
N LEU A 113 15.16 0.49 0.90
CA LEU A 113 14.57 0.98 -0.34
C LEU A 113 14.52 2.52 -0.31
N PRO A 114 15.31 3.24 -1.14
CA PRO A 114 15.41 4.68 -1.05
C PRO A 114 14.20 5.36 -1.70
N GLN A 115 14.04 6.66 -1.45
CA GLN A 115 13.09 7.56 -2.14
C GLN A 115 11.60 7.19 -2.01
N ILE A 116 11.26 6.33 -1.04
CA ILE A 116 9.89 6.15 -0.56
C ILE A 116 9.72 6.96 0.71
N TYR A 117 8.94 8.03 0.61
CA TYR A 117 8.77 9.00 1.70
C TYR A 117 7.70 8.56 2.68
N SER A 118 6.59 8.02 2.18
CA SER A 118 5.55 7.44 3.00
C SER A 118 4.73 6.39 2.26
N PHE A 119 4.15 5.48 3.03
CA PHE A 119 3.18 4.50 2.55
C PHE A 119 2.02 4.51 3.55
N GLY A 120 0.80 4.68 3.04
CA GLY A 120 -0.41 4.76 3.84
C GLY A 120 -1.50 3.84 3.32
N LEU A 121 -2.52 3.63 4.15
CA LEU A 121 -3.70 2.84 3.83
C LEU A 121 -4.94 3.71 3.82
N ARG A 122 -5.84 3.47 2.87
CA ARG A 122 -7.19 4.01 2.86
C ARG A 122 -8.17 2.88 2.58
N VAL A 123 -9.28 2.85 3.32
CA VAL A 123 -10.37 1.90 3.12
C VAL A 123 -11.65 2.69 2.89
N GLU A 124 -12.37 2.37 1.82
CA GLU A 124 -13.62 3.04 1.45
C GLU A 124 -14.61 2.05 0.85
N LYS A 125 -15.92 2.36 0.88
CA LYS A 125 -16.93 1.50 0.25
C LYS A 125 -16.73 1.47 -1.26
N ALA A 126 -16.85 0.28 -1.86
CA ALA A 126 -16.82 0.14 -3.31
C ALA A 126 -18.19 0.54 -3.88
N GLY A 127 -18.23 1.59 -4.72
CA GLY A 127 -19.46 2.07 -5.36
C GLY A 127 -20.15 3.26 -4.67
N ALA A 128 -19.45 3.98 -3.79
CA ALA A 128 -19.86 5.31 -3.34
C ALA A 128 -19.55 6.40 -4.38
#